data_AF-A0A7T8E467-F1
#
_entry.id   AF-A0A7T8E467-F1
#
_cell.length_a   1.000
_cell.length_b   1.000
_cell.length_c   1.000
_cell.angle_alpha   90.00
_cell.angle_beta   90.00
_cell.angle_gamma   90.00
#
_symmetry.space_group_name_H-M   'P 1'
#
loop_
_entity.id
_entity.type
_entity.pdbx_description
1 polymer ?
#
loop_
_entity_poly.entity_id
_entity_poly.type
_entity_poly.pdbx_seq_one_letter_code
_entity_poly.pdbx_strand_id
1 'polypeptide(L)'
;MTRKENPLFLVILFPLPKICQFSPGRTRSRPIFTKSSRRERNTRSISEIIAPLSYWAPAASIGLNTDIFEINLINLILVLGILFYYGKGVLINFLESREKTILNTIQDAEERHAEATEKLRRARLRLQQAEIKAGEIRIGGLTQMDKERRDLVDAADNDLKGLEDSKNYAIRFEKQRAIEQVRQQVSRLASERALESLNSRLTNELHLQMIDYHIGLLRAMANKST
;
A
#
# COMPACT_ATOMS: atom_id res chain seq x y z
N MET A 1 -33.42 -6.50 -19.82
CA MET A 1 -33.00 -6.76 -18.42
C MET A 1 -31.46 -6.82 -18.40
N THR A 2 -30.82 -5.66 -18.51
CA THR A 2 -29.38 -5.51 -18.66
C THR A 2 -28.75 -5.30 -17.29
N ARG A 3 -27.99 -6.30 -16.83
CA ARG A 3 -27.26 -6.26 -15.57
C ARG A 3 -26.06 -5.32 -15.74
N LYS A 4 -26.16 -4.12 -15.19
CA LYS A 4 -25.12 -3.10 -15.17
C LYS A 4 -24.08 -3.54 -14.14
N GLU A 5 -22.94 -4.02 -14.61
CA GLU A 5 -21.77 -4.36 -13.80
C GLU A 5 -21.32 -3.10 -13.02
N ASN A 6 -21.25 -3.23 -11.69
CA ASN A 6 -20.76 -2.20 -10.77
C ASN A 6 -19.23 -2.10 -10.88
N PRO A 7 -18.64 -0.92 -11.16
CA PRO A 7 -17.19 -0.75 -11.13
C PRO A 7 -16.73 -0.38 -9.71
N LEU A 8 -16.91 -1.29 -8.74
CA LEU A 8 -16.47 -1.05 -7.35
C LEU A 8 -15.65 -2.20 -6.75
N PHE A 9 -15.13 -3.08 -7.62
CA PHE A 9 -14.15 -4.09 -7.25
C PHE A 9 -12.91 -4.00 -8.16
N LEU A 10 -12.38 -2.79 -8.32
CA LEU A 10 -11.04 -2.63 -8.84
C LEU A 10 -10.07 -2.87 -7.69
N VAL A 11 -9.73 -4.15 -7.51
CA VAL A 11 -8.63 -4.64 -6.69
C VAL A 11 -7.40 -3.77 -7.01
N ILE A 12 -7.05 -2.89 -6.07
CA ILE A 12 -5.83 -2.10 -6.11
C ILE A 12 -4.68 -3.08 -5.86
N LEU A 13 -4.29 -3.80 -6.90
CA LEU A 13 -3.08 -4.61 -6.94
C LEU A 13 -1.92 -3.70 -7.35
N PHE A 14 -1.62 -2.71 -6.51
CA PHE A 14 -0.34 -2.01 -6.61
C PHE A 14 0.72 -2.90 -5.95
N PRO A 15 1.79 -3.31 -6.65
CA PRO A 15 2.85 -4.07 -6.05
C PRO A 15 3.56 -3.16 -5.03
N LEU A 16 3.35 -3.47 -3.75
CA LEU A 16 4.21 -3.00 -2.66
C LEU A 16 5.67 -3.25 -3.06
N PRO A 17 6.54 -2.23 -3.12
CA PRO A 17 7.96 -2.48 -3.26
C PRO A 17 8.39 -3.26 -2.01
N LYS A 18 8.95 -4.46 -2.22
CA LYS A 18 9.55 -5.30 -1.18
C LYS A 18 10.58 -4.46 -0.41
N ILE A 19 10.14 -3.88 0.71
CA ILE A 19 11.01 -3.23 1.70
C ILE A 19 11.20 -4.25 2.82
N CYS A 20 12.48 -4.48 3.14
CA CYS A 20 13.00 -5.23 4.28
C CYS A 20 12.81 -6.76 4.25
N GLN A 21 13.64 -7.45 3.46
CA GLN A 21 14.36 -8.60 4.04
C GLN A 21 15.60 -8.05 4.77
N PHE A 22 15.42 -7.77 6.05
CA PHE A 22 16.51 -7.61 6.99
C PHE A 22 17.11 -9.00 7.23
N SER A 23 18.21 -9.30 6.52
CA SER A 23 19.00 -10.51 6.75
C SER A 23 19.78 -10.32 8.06
N PRO A 24 19.59 -11.16 9.10
CA PRO A 24 20.30 -10.99 10.35
C PRO A 24 21.79 -11.27 10.13
N GLY A 25 22.62 -10.30 10.54
CA GLY A 25 24.06 -10.42 10.56
C GLY A 25 24.49 -11.69 11.28
N ARG A 26 25.31 -12.49 10.60
CA ARG A 26 25.96 -13.67 11.17
C ARG A 26 27.06 -13.20 12.13
N THR A 27 26.68 -12.88 13.36
CA THR A 27 27.62 -12.69 14.47
C THR A 27 28.26 -14.04 14.77
N ARG A 28 29.51 -14.24 14.31
CA ARG A 28 30.31 -15.41 14.70
C ARG A 28 30.82 -15.19 16.11
N SER A 29 29.98 -15.58 17.07
CA SER A 29 30.32 -15.75 18.48
C SER A 29 31.58 -16.62 18.61
N ARG A 30 32.62 -16.07 19.23
CA ARG A 30 33.74 -16.85 19.75
C ARG A 30 33.26 -17.59 21.00
N PRO A 31 33.39 -18.91 21.11
CA PRO A 31 33.20 -19.56 22.40
C PRO A 31 34.46 -19.36 23.25
N ILE A 32 34.30 -18.60 24.33
CA ILE A 32 35.08 -18.78 25.55
C ILE A 32 34.53 -20.08 26.16
N PHE A 33 35.28 -21.18 26.09
CA PHE A 33 34.97 -22.36 26.89
C PHE A 33 36.16 -22.77 27.74
N THR A 34 35.82 -22.93 29.00
CA THR A 34 36.66 -23.07 30.17
C THR A 34 37.28 -24.45 30.27
N LYS A 35 38.50 -24.46 30.81
CA LYS A 35 39.29 -25.60 31.26
C LYS A 35 38.47 -26.54 32.17
N SER A 36 38.42 -27.84 31.87
CA SER A 36 38.31 -28.86 32.92
C SER A 36 39.06 -30.12 32.51
N SER A 37 39.82 -30.64 33.45
CA SER A 37 40.77 -31.74 33.31
C SER A 37 40.06 -33.05 33.61
N ARG A 38 40.18 -34.06 32.74
CA ARG A 38 40.07 -35.45 33.18
C ARG A 38 41.02 -36.37 32.39
N ARG A 39 42.08 -36.67 33.12
CA ARG A 39 43.14 -37.67 32.95
C ARG A 39 42.60 -39.04 32.52
N GLU A 40 43.11 -39.56 31.42
CA GLU A 40 43.14 -41.01 31.15
C GLU A 40 44.60 -41.43 30.95
N ARG A 41 45.02 -42.36 31.81
CA ARG A 41 46.36 -42.95 31.83
C ARG A 41 46.41 -44.06 30.78
N ASN A 42 47.32 -43.96 29.82
CA ASN A 42 47.89 -45.15 29.21
C ASN A 42 49.40 -45.14 29.42
N THR A 43 49.84 -46.13 30.18
CA THR A 43 51.21 -46.42 30.59
C THR A 43 51.99 -46.96 29.41
N ARG A 44 53.04 -46.25 29.00
CA ARG A 44 54.23 -46.88 28.43
C ARG A 44 55.44 -46.51 29.28
N SER A 45 56.18 -47.57 29.56
CA SER A 45 57.28 -47.67 30.49
C SER A 45 58.40 -46.66 30.22
N ILE A 46 58.98 -46.26 31.33
CA ILE A 46 60.20 -45.51 31.54
C ILE A 46 61.40 -46.28 30.96
N SER A 47 62.26 -45.59 30.21
CA SER A 47 63.71 -45.53 30.47
C SER A 47 64.42 -44.68 29.42
N GLU A 48 65.18 -43.68 29.91
CA GLU A 48 66.17 -42.86 29.19
C GLU A 48 65.56 -41.80 28.24
N ILE A 49 65.78 -40.49 28.34
CA ILE A 49 67.00 -39.74 28.63
C ILE A 49 66.58 -38.37 29.22
N ILE A 50 66.82 -38.14 30.52
CA ILE A 50 66.93 -36.79 31.09
C ILE A 50 68.33 -36.72 31.68
N ALA A 51 69.27 -36.14 30.93
CA ALA A 51 70.50 -35.62 31.51
C ALA A 51 70.20 -34.20 32.02
N PRO A 52 70.72 -33.83 33.21
CA PRO A 52 70.46 -32.54 33.83
C PRO A 52 71.06 -31.40 33.00
N LEU A 53 70.28 -30.34 32.89
CA LEU A 53 70.66 -29.01 32.40
C LEU A 53 71.90 -28.52 33.16
N SER A 54 73.08 -28.80 32.61
CA SER A 54 74.33 -28.15 32.98
C SER A 54 74.31 -26.73 32.39
N TYR A 55 74.15 -25.76 33.27
CA TYR A 55 74.79 -24.43 33.23
C TYR A 55 75.37 -23.98 31.88
N TRP A 56 74.72 -23.00 31.25
CA TRP A 56 75.43 -21.95 30.53
C TRP A 56 75.05 -20.63 31.22
N ALA A 57 76.01 -20.06 31.93
CA ALA A 57 75.99 -18.64 32.18
C ALA A 57 76.30 -17.95 30.85
N PRO A 58 75.57 -16.90 30.44
CA PRO A 58 76.10 -15.96 29.48
C PRO A 58 77.17 -15.17 30.22
N ALA A 59 78.39 -15.68 30.22
CA ALA A 59 79.55 -14.86 30.53
C ALA A 59 79.69 -13.86 29.38
N ALA A 60 79.04 -12.71 29.54
CA ALA A 60 79.41 -11.49 28.86
C ALA A 60 80.82 -11.10 29.33
N SER A 61 81.83 -11.74 28.73
CA SER A 61 83.19 -11.24 28.74
C SER A 61 83.43 -10.55 27.39
N ILE A 62 83.26 -9.23 27.37
CA ILE A 62 83.82 -8.39 26.31
C ILE A 62 85.32 -8.28 26.59
N GLY A 63 86.06 -9.36 26.32
CA GLY A 63 87.52 -9.43 26.39
C GLY A 63 88.03 -9.61 24.97
N LEU A 64 88.64 -8.57 24.40
CA LEU A 64 89.03 -8.61 22.99
C LEU A 64 90.32 -9.43 22.78
N ASN A 65 90.21 -10.76 22.63
CA ASN A 65 91.29 -11.66 22.22
C ASN A 65 91.15 -12.03 20.73
N THR A 66 92.06 -11.55 19.89
CA THR A 66 92.02 -11.71 18.41
C THR A 66 92.09 -13.15 17.90
N ASP A 67 92.67 -14.10 18.67
CA ASP A 67 92.67 -15.53 18.32
C ASP A 67 91.33 -16.23 18.60
N ILE A 68 90.58 -15.75 19.61
CA ILE A 68 89.22 -16.24 19.92
C ILE A 68 88.21 -15.61 18.97
N PHE A 69 88.49 -14.43 18.43
CA PHE A 69 87.68 -13.85 17.37
C PHE A 69 87.89 -14.54 16.05
N GLU A 70 89.09 -14.83 15.56
CA GLU A 70 89.22 -15.27 14.16
C GLU A 70 88.40 -16.53 13.83
N ILE A 71 88.57 -17.63 14.57
CA ILE A 71 87.88 -18.90 14.27
C ILE A 71 86.39 -18.86 14.70
N ASN A 72 86.06 -18.21 15.83
CA ASN A 72 84.68 -18.13 16.32
C ASN A 72 83.85 -17.07 15.57
N LEU A 73 84.46 -15.97 15.12
CA LEU A 73 83.85 -14.95 14.27
C LEU A 73 83.60 -15.49 12.88
N ILE A 74 84.52 -16.30 12.33
CA ILE A 74 84.29 -17.01 11.06
C ILE A 74 83.08 -17.95 11.19
N ASN A 75 82.99 -18.75 12.27
CA ASN A 75 81.82 -19.62 12.50
C ASN A 75 80.53 -18.81 12.73
N LEU A 76 80.61 -17.70 13.48
CA LEU A 76 79.47 -16.81 13.72
C LEU A 76 78.97 -16.17 12.41
N ILE A 77 79.87 -15.63 11.58
CA ILE A 77 79.51 -15.04 10.28
C ILE A 77 78.94 -16.10 9.36
N LEU A 78 79.47 -17.33 9.35
CA LEU A 78 78.94 -18.44 8.56
C LEU A 78 77.49 -18.76 8.97
N VAL A 79 77.23 -18.91 10.27
CA VAL A 79 75.87 -19.16 10.80
C VAL A 79 74.95 -17.96 10.54
N LEU A 80 75.42 -16.72 10.74
CA LEU A 80 74.65 -15.50 10.50
C LEU A 80 74.30 -15.35 9.01
N GLY A 81 75.23 -15.69 8.12
CA GLY A 81 75.04 -15.67 6.68
C GLY A 81 73.97 -16.66 6.23
N ILE A 82 74.03 -17.90 6.73
CA ILE A 82 73.00 -18.93 6.50
C ILE A 82 71.65 -18.47 7.06
N LEU A 83 71.60 -17.97 8.30
CA LEU A 83 70.38 -17.50 8.94
C LEU A 83 69.76 -16.31 8.19
N PHE A 84 70.58 -15.37 7.73
CA PHE A 84 70.10 -14.21 6.98
C PHE A 84 69.61 -14.61 5.59
N TYR A 85 70.28 -15.56 4.93
CA TYR A 85 69.87 -16.10 3.64
C TYR A 85 68.49 -16.78 3.72
N TYR A 86 68.29 -17.68 4.69
CA TYR A 86 66.99 -18.35 4.88
C TYR A 86 65.93 -17.48 5.56
N GLY A 87 66.32 -16.62 6.50
CA GLY A 87 65.42 -15.81 7.31
C GLY A 87 64.79 -14.63 6.54
N LYS A 88 65.54 -14.02 5.60
CA LYS A 88 65.02 -12.89 4.81
C LYS A 88 63.78 -13.25 3.99
N GLY A 89 63.77 -14.42 3.35
CA GLY A 89 62.62 -14.86 2.55
C GLY A 89 61.35 -15.01 3.39
N VAL A 90 61.46 -15.61 4.57
CA VAL A 90 60.32 -15.78 5.49
C VAL A 90 59.83 -14.43 6.02
N LEU A 91 60.74 -13.53 6.40
CA LEU A 91 60.38 -12.23 6.97
C LEU A 91 59.71 -11.31 5.94
N ILE A 92 60.27 -11.21 4.73
CA ILE A 92 59.72 -10.38 3.64
C ILE A 92 58.33 -10.89 3.24
N ASN A 93 58.15 -12.21 3.09
CA ASN A 93 56.84 -12.78 2.76
C ASN A 93 55.79 -12.48 3.84
N PHE A 94 56.18 -12.48 5.12
CA PHE A 94 55.29 -12.14 6.22
C PHE A 94 54.89 -10.66 6.21
N LEU A 95 55.86 -9.77 5.95
CA LEU A 95 55.63 -8.33 5.85
C LEU A 95 54.74 -7.99 4.65
N GLU A 96 55.02 -8.54 3.47
CA GLU A 96 54.22 -8.31 2.26
C GLU A 96 52.79 -8.83 2.45
N SER A 97 52.61 -9.98 3.11
CA SER A 97 51.27 -10.51 3.42
C SER A 97 50.47 -9.57 4.33
N ARG A 98 51.12 -8.98 5.35
CA ARG A 98 50.48 -8.00 6.24
C ARG A 98 50.17 -6.70 5.52
N GLU A 99 51.10 -6.19 4.72
CA GLU A 99 50.91 -4.99 3.91
C GLU A 99 49.72 -5.16 2.95
N LYS A 100 49.69 -6.24 2.16
CA LYS A 100 48.54 -6.59 1.31
C LYS A 100 47.23 -6.70 2.08
N THR A 101 47.25 -7.33 3.26
CA THR A 101 46.04 -7.47 4.08
C THR A 101 45.53 -6.11 4.55
N ILE A 102 46.40 -5.21 4.98
CA ILE A 102 46.05 -3.87 5.43
C ILE A 102 45.50 -3.05 4.26
N LEU A 103 46.20 -3.04 3.12
CA LEU A 103 45.75 -2.36 1.91
C LEU A 103 44.39 -2.85 1.45
N ASN A 104 44.20 -4.17 1.37
CA ASN A 104 42.91 -4.76 1.01
C ASN A 104 41.82 -4.38 2.02
N THR A 105 42.12 -4.36 3.32
CA THR A 105 41.14 -4.00 4.36
C THR A 105 40.75 -2.53 4.26
N ILE A 106 41.69 -1.63 3.94
CA ILE A 106 41.41 -0.20 3.74
C ILE A 106 40.56 0.01 2.48
N GLN A 107 40.93 -0.61 1.37
CA GLN A 107 40.19 -0.52 0.12
C GLN A 107 38.76 -1.06 0.25
N ASP A 108 38.60 -2.21 0.90
CA ASP A 108 37.31 -2.83 1.20
C ASP A 108 36.47 -1.97 2.17
N ALA A 109 37.09 -1.30 3.15
CA ALA A 109 36.40 -0.36 4.02
C ALA A 109 35.93 0.90 3.26
N GLU A 110 36.76 1.44 2.36
CA GLU A 110 36.43 2.59 1.52
C GLU A 110 35.31 2.27 0.52
N GLU A 111 35.38 1.11 -0.12
CA GLU A 111 34.33 0.62 -1.03
C GLU A 111 33.00 0.47 -0.29
N ARG A 112 32.98 -0.17 0.89
CA ARG A 112 31.77 -0.27 1.71
C ARG A 112 31.23 1.08 2.15
N HIS A 113 32.12 2.02 2.49
CA HIS A 113 31.72 3.37 2.86
C HIS A 113 31.09 4.13 1.69
N ALA A 114 31.69 4.04 0.50
CA ALA A 114 31.15 4.62 -0.72
C ALA A 114 29.78 4.00 -1.07
N GLU A 115 29.65 2.67 -1.00
CA GLU A 115 28.39 1.98 -1.21
C GLU A 115 27.30 2.41 -0.22
N ALA A 116 27.63 2.50 1.06
CA ALA A 116 26.69 2.91 2.10
C ALA A 116 26.21 4.36 1.89
N THR A 117 27.13 5.24 1.50
CA THR A 117 26.84 6.64 1.19
C THR A 117 25.92 6.75 -0.04
N GLU A 118 26.18 5.96 -1.08
CA GLU A 118 25.33 5.94 -2.28
C GLU A 118 23.95 5.31 -2.01
N LYS A 119 23.88 4.27 -1.17
CA LYS A 119 22.60 3.69 -0.71
C LYS A 119 21.81 4.72 0.10
N LEU A 120 22.46 5.47 0.99
CA LEU A 120 21.85 6.56 1.75
C LEU A 120 21.32 7.66 0.84
N ARG A 121 22.11 8.10 -0.15
CA ARG A 121 21.72 9.11 -1.14
C ARG A 121 20.48 8.65 -1.92
N ARG A 122 20.48 7.41 -2.42
CA ARG A 122 19.33 6.83 -3.12
C ARG A 122 18.09 6.71 -2.23
N ALA A 123 18.26 6.33 -0.97
CA ALA A 123 17.15 6.28 -0.01
C ALA A 123 16.55 7.67 0.25
N ARG A 124 17.38 8.71 0.40
CA ARG A 124 16.91 10.10 0.57
C ARG A 124 16.15 10.60 -0.66
N LEU A 125 16.65 10.33 -1.87
CA LEU A 125 15.96 10.71 -3.11
C LEU A 125 14.59 10.02 -3.22
N ARG A 126 14.53 8.72 -2.90
CA ARG A 126 13.25 7.98 -2.89
C ARG A 126 12.29 8.53 -1.84
N LEU A 127 12.79 8.93 -0.67
CA LEU A 127 11.99 9.53 0.39
C LEU A 127 11.41 10.87 -0.07
N GLN A 128 12.21 11.76 -0.66
CA GLN A 128 11.73 13.03 -1.22
C GLN A 128 10.68 12.80 -2.31
N GLN A 129 10.90 11.84 -3.20
CA GLN A 129 9.91 11.49 -4.23
C GLN A 129 8.62 10.95 -3.62
N ALA A 130 8.71 10.15 -2.56
CA ALA A 130 7.55 9.62 -1.85
C ALA A 130 6.79 10.73 -1.13
N GLU A 131 7.47 11.71 -0.52
CA GLU A 131 6.84 12.88 0.10
C GLU A 131 6.08 13.73 -0.91
N ILE A 132 6.68 14.01 -2.07
CA ILE A 132 6.01 14.75 -3.16
C ILE A 132 4.75 14.01 -3.61
N LYS A 133 4.87 12.71 -3.91
CA LYS A 133 3.72 11.88 -4.32
C LYS A 133 2.64 11.81 -3.24
N ALA A 134 3.03 11.70 -1.98
CA ALA A 134 2.08 11.72 -0.87
C ALA A 134 1.35 13.07 -0.75
N GLY A 135 2.05 14.18 -1.00
CA GLY A 135 1.47 15.51 -1.10
C GLY A 135 0.46 15.62 -2.25
N GLU A 136 0.83 15.15 -3.44
CA GLU A 136 -0.06 15.11 -4.61
C GLU A 136 -1.31 14.26 -4.36
N ILE A 137 -1.15 13.07 -3.77
CA ILE A 137 -2.29 12.20 -3.40
C ILE A 137 -3.19 12.89 -2.38
N ARG A 138 -2.62 13.59 -1.39
CA ARG A 138 -3.40 14.30 -0.37
C ARG A 138 -4.22 15.43 -0.99
N ILE A 139 -3.61 16.24 -1.85
CA ILE A 139 -4.31 17.34 -2.54
C ILE A 139 -5.36 16.78 -3.49
N GLY A 140 -5.01 15.78 -4.31
CA GLY A 140 -5.93 15.09 -5.21
C GLY A 140 -7.12 14.49 -4.47
N GLY A 141 -6.87 13.81 -3.35
CA GLY A 141 -7.91 13.25 -2.48
C GLY A 141 -8.85 14.31 -1.92
N LEU A 142 -8.33 15.44 -1.42
CA LEU A 142 -9.17 16.54 -0.93
C LEU A 142 -10.03 17.14 -2.04
N THR A 143 -9.46 17.39 -3.23
CA THR A 143 -10.24 17.93 -4.35
C THR A 143 -11.32 16.97 -4.84
N GLN A 144 -11.03 15.67 -4.83
CA GLN A 144 -11.97 14.62 -5.21
C GLN A 144 -13.10 14.51 -4.17
N MET A 145 -12.78 14.53 -2.89
CA MET A 145 -13.78 14.53 -1.81
C MET A 145 -14.70 15.75 -1.89
N ASP A 146 -14.15 16.94 -2.13
CA ASP A 146 -14.97 18.15 -2.28
C ASP A 146 -15.88 18.09 -3.51
N LYS A 147 -15.39 17.53 -4.62
CA LYS A 147 -16.18 17.31 -5.82
C LYS A 147 -17.31 16.31 -5.56
N GLU A 148 -17.00 15.15 -5.00
CA GLU A 148 -18.01 14.13 -4.66
C GLU A 148 -19.05 14.65 -3.66
N ARG A 149 -18.63 15.47 -2.69
CA ARG A 149 -19.54 16.13 -1.77
C ARG A 149 -20.51 17.06 -2.51
N ARG A 150 -20.02 17.86 -3.46
CA ARG A 150 -20.88 18.73 -4.28
C ARG A 150 -21.81 17.92 -5.16
N ASP A 151 -21.29 16.91 -5.85
CA ASP A 151 -22.08 16.05 -6.74
C ASP A 151 -23.20 15.33 -5.95
N LEU A 152 -22.94 14.89 -4.71
CA LEU A 152 -23.95 14.30 -3.83
C LEU A 152 -25.03 15.30 -3.39
N VAL A 153 -24.64 16.54 -3.06
CA VAL A 153 -25.59 17.60 -2.71
C VAL A 153 -26.45 17.96 -3.92
N ASP A 154 -25.83 18.15 -5.07
CA ASP A 154 -26.52 18.47 -6.32
C ASP A 154 -27.47 17.35 -6.75
N ALA A 155 -27.06 16.09 -6.59
CA ALA A 155 -27.93 14.93 -6.83
C ALA A 155 -29.14 14.92 -5.87
N ALA A 156 -28.91 15.15 -4.57
CA ALA A 156 -29.98 15.21 -3.58
C ALA A 156 -30.96 16.38 -3.86
N ASP A 157 -30.45 17.53 -4.27
CA ASP A 157 -31.28 18.69 -4.64
C ASP A 157 -32.11 18.42 -5.90
N ASN A 158 -31.55 17.73 -6.89
CA ASN A 158 -32.27 17.33 -8.09
C ASN A 158 -33.35 16.28 -7.78
N ASP A 159 -33.05 15.31 -6.91
CA ASP A 159 -34.02 14.32 -6.46
C ASP A 159 -35.16 14.98 -5.67
N LEU A 160 -34.84 15.96 -4.82
CA LEU A 160 -35.84 16.73 -4.08
C LEU A 160 -36.76 17.52 -5.02
N LYS A 161 -36.20 18.20 -6.03
CA LYS A 161 -36.99 18.89 -7.05
C LYS A 161 -37.90 17.93 -7.81
N GLY A 162 -37.38 16.78 -8.23
CA GLY A 162 -38.18 15.76 -8.91
C GLY A 162 -39.32 15.22 -8.03
N LEU A 163 -39.07 15.05 -6.73
CA LEU A 163 -40.09 14.65 -5.77
C LEU A 163 -41.16 15.73 -5.58
N GLU A 164 -40.76 17.00 -5.48
CA GLU A 164 -41.69 18.13 -5.39
C GLU A 164 -42.57 18.26 -6.64
N ASP A 165 -41.98 18.10 -7.82
CA ASP A 165 -42.72 18.12 -9.09
C ASP A 165 -43.73 16.98 -9.18
N SER A 166 -43.31 15.76 -8.82
CA SER A 166 -44.20 14.59 -8.76
C SER A 166 -45.34 14.80 -7.77
N LYS A 167 -45.06 15.33 -6.58
CA LYS A 167 -46.06 15.67 -5.57
C LYS A 167 -47.04 16.72 -6.10
N ASN A 168 -46.54 17.78 -6.72
CA ASN A 168 -47.36 18.84 -7.29
C ASN A 168 -48.26 18.32 -8.41
N TYR A 169 -47.73 17.43 -9.25
CA TYR A 169 -48.49 16.75 -10.29
C TYR A 169 -49.60 15.88 -9.69
N ALA A 170 -49.29 15.04 -8.69
CA ALA A 170 -50.26 14.20 -8.00
C ALA A 170 -51.38 15.03 -7.34
N ILE A 171 -51.04 16.14 -6.68
CA ILE A 171 -52.03 17.05 -6.08
C ILE A 171 -52.95 17.63 -7.16
N ARG A 172 -52.40 18.07 -8.30
CA ARG A 172 -53.21 18.61 -9.41
C ARG A 172 -54.13 17.55 -10.00
N PHE A 173 -53.62 16.33 -10.18
CA PHE A 173 -54.38 15.21 -10.70
C PHE A 173 -55.55 14.85 -9.77
N GLU A 174 -55.31 14.71 -8.46
CA GLU A 174 -56.36 14.41 -7.49
C GLU A 174 -57.38 15.56 -7.35
N LYS A 175 -56.93 16.81 -7.43
CA LYS A 175 -57.86 17.97 -7.50
C LYS A 175 -58.79 17.87 -8.71
N GLN A 176 -58.24 17.61 -9.89
CA GLN A 176 -59.03 17.48 -11.10
C GLN A 176 -60.01 16.30 -11.01
N ARG A 177 -59.56 15.18 -10.45
CA ARG A 177 -60.40 14.00 -10.20
C ARG A 177 -61.55 14.30 -9.24
N ALA A 178 -61.28 15.01 -8.13
CA ALA A 178 -62.30 15.41 -7.17
C ALA A 178 -63.31 16.39 -7.79
N ILE A 179 -62.85 17.36 -8.58
CA ILE A 179 -63.72 18.29 -9.32
C ILE A 179 -64.63 17.50 -10.27
N GLU A 180 -64.08 16.55 -11.01
CA GLU A 180 -64.85 15.75 -11.97
C GLU A 180 -65.92 14.89 -11.27
N GLN A 181 -65.57 14.27 -10.14
CA GLN A 181 -66.53 13.53 -9.32
C GLN A 181 -67.67 14.41 -8.81
N VAL A 182 -67.35 15.61 -8.31
CA VAL A 182 -68.37 16.57 -7.85
C VAL A 182 -69.24 17.03 -9.03
N ARG A 183 -68.65 17.33 -10.19
CA ARG A 183 -69.43 17.71 -11.38
C ARG A 183 -70.39 16.61 -11.81
N GLN A 184 -69.96 15.35 -11.82
CA GLN A 184 -70.82 14.22 -12.14
C GLN A 184 -71.95 14.06 -11.13
N GLN A 185 -71.67 14.17 -9.83
CA GLN A 185 -72.70 14.10 -8.78
C GLN A 185 -73.71 15.24 -8.89
N VAL A 186 -73.25 16.48 -9.14
CA VAL A 186 -74.11 17.64 -9.32
C VAL A 186 -74.97 17.50 -10.58
N SER A 187 -74.39 17.06 -11.70
CA SER A 187 -75.16 16.81 -12.94
C SER A 187 -76.22 15.72 -12.75
N ARG A 188 -75.91 14.66 -11.99
CA ARG A 188 -76.88 13.61 -11.65
C ARG A 188 -78.01 14.18 -10.80
N LEU A 189 -77.68 14.89 -9.72
CA LEU A 189 -78.68 15.47 -8.81
C LEU A 189 -79.55 16.53 -9.51
N ALA A 190 -78.96 17.34 -10.39
CA ALA A 190 -79.69 18.32 -11.19
C ALA A 190 -80.66 17.63 -12.16
N SER A 191 -80.23 16.55 -12.81
CA SER A 191 -81.09 15.73 -13.68
C SER A 191 -82.23 15.08 -12.91
N GLU A 192 -81.95 14.50 -11.73
CA GLU A 192 -82.97 13.89 -10.84
C GLU A 192 -84.00 14.94 -10.38
N ARG A 193 -83.55 16.11 -9.90
CA ARG A 193 -84.43 17.23 -9.52
C ARG A 193 -85.25 17.76 -10.69
N ALA A 194 -84.67 17.85 -11.88
CA ALA A 194 -85.38 18.27 -13.09
C ALA A 194 -86.47 17.27 -13.46
N LEU A 195 -86.18 15.96 -13.40
CA LEU A 195 -87.16 14.90 -13.63
C LEU A 195 -88.29 14.91 -12.58
N GLU A 196 -87.97 15.09 -11.30
CA GLU A 196 -88.95 15.21 -10.22
C GLU A 196 -89.86 16.43 -10.43
N SER A 197 -89.27 17.59 -10.75
CA SER A 197 -90.03 18.81 -11.05
C SER A 197 -90.89 18.66 -12.31
N LEU A 198 -90.39 17.99 -13.36
CA LEU A 198 -91.15 17.68 -14.56
C LEU A 198 -92.35 16.78 -14.23
N ASN A 199 -92.15 15.69 -13.50
CA ASN A 199 -93.22 14.78 -13.09
C ASN A 199 -94.30 15.48 -12.26
N SER A 200 -93.93 16.41 -11.37
CA SER A 200 -94.88 17.20 -10.58
C SER A 200 -95.71 18.21 -11.40
N ARG A 201 -95.16 18.68 -12.54
CA ARG A 201 -95.80 19.67 -13.43
C ARG A 201 -96.49 19.05 -14.64
N LEU A 202 -96.36 17.74 -14.86
CA LEU A 202 -96.91 17.01 -15.99
C LEU A 202 -98.45 16.88 -15.84
N THR A 203 -99.18 17.89 -16.30
CA THR A 203 -100.64 17.82 -16.43
C THR A 203 -101.04 17.29 -17.81
N ASN A 204 -102.24 16.72 -17.94
CA ASN A 204 -102.74 16.21 -19.23
C ASN A 204 -102.70 17.27 -20.35
N GLU A 205 -102.88 18.55 -20.00
CA GLU A 205 -102.81 19.69 -20.93
C GLU A 205 -101.39 19.92 -21.48
N LEU A 206 -100.38 19.91 -20.60
CA LEU A 206 -98.97 20.05 -20.99
C LEU A 206 -98.50 18.88 -21.85
N HIS A 207 -99.01 17.67 -21.58
CA HIS A 207 -98.73 16.47 -22.36
C HIS A 207 -99.26 16.59 -23.80
N LEU A 208 -100.49 17.10 -23.97
CA LEU A 208 -101.07 17.34 -25.30
C LEU A 208 -100.31 18.43 -26.07
N GLN A 209 -99.96 19.54 -25.41
CA GLN A 209 -99.12 20.58 -26.03
C GLN A 209 -97.76 20.05 -26.50
N MET A 210 -97.13 19.17 -25.72
CA MET A 210 -95.85 18.55 -26.09
C MET A 210 -95.99 17.64 -27.32
N ILE A 211 -97.07 16.86 -27.40
CA ILE A 211 -97.39 16.02 -28.56
C ILE A 211 -97.58 16.89 -29.80
N ASP A 212 -98.38 17.95 -29.71
CA ASP A 212 -98.62 18.88 -30.83
C ASP A 212 -97.32 19.56 -31.29
N TYR A 213 -96.45 19.95 -30.35
CA TYR A 213 -95.13 20.50 -30.66
C TYR A 213 -94.26 19.49 -31.42
N HIS A 214 -94.19 18.23 -30.97
CA HIS A 214 -93.42 17.19 -31.64
C HIS A 214 -93.97 16.85 -33.03
N ILE A 215 -95.29 16.79 -33.19
CA ILE A 215 -95.94 16.60 -34.50
C ILE A 215 -95.58 17.77 -35.43
N GLY A 216 -95.64 19.00 -34.94
CA GLY A 216 -95.24 20.20 -35.68
C GLY A 216 -93.77 20.20 -36.09
N LEU A 217 -92.87 19.82 -35.18
CA LEU A 217 -91.43 19.73 -35.44
C LEU A 217 -91.11 18.65 -36.48
N LEU A 218 -91.68 17.45 -36.34
CA LEU A 218 -91.50 16.36 -37.31
C LEU A 218 -92.04 16.76 -38.69
N ARG A 219 -93.21 17.42 -38.75
CA ARG A 219 -93.77 17.97 -40.00
C ARG A 219 -92.86 19.01 -40.63
N ALA A 220 -92.27 19.90 -39.82
CA ALA A 220 -91.30 20.90 -40.30
C ALA A 220 -90.01 20.25 -40.82
N MET A 221 -89.49 19.21 -40.16
CA MET A 221 -88.32 18.46 -40.63
C MET A 221 -88.63 17.71 -41.94
N ALA A 222 -89.80 17.09 -42.07
CA ALA A 222 -90.24 16.39 -43.28
C ALA A 222 -90.40 17.35 -44.47
N ASN A 223 -91.05 18.49 -44.26
CA ASN A 223 -91.22 19.54 -45.28
C ASN A 223 -89.90 20.22 -45.68
N LYS A 224 -88.84 20.13 -44.85
CA LYS A 224 -87.50 20.68 -45.14
C LYS A 224 -86.62 19.70 -45.92
N SER A 225 -86.94 18.41 -45.90
CA SER A 225 -86.19 17.36 -46.61
C SER A 225 -86.71 17.04 -48.02
N THR A 226 -87.85 17.62 -48.41
CA THR A 226 -88.41 17.65 -49.77
C THR A 226 -88.14 18.99 -50.42
#